data_AF-H9V799-F1
#
_entry.id   AF-H9V799-F1
#
_cell.length_a   1.000
_cell.length_b   1.000
_cell.length_c   1.000
_cell.angle_alpha   90.00
_cell.angle_beta   90.00
_cell.angle_gamma   90.00
#
_symmetry.space_group_name_H-M   'P 1'
#
loop_
_entity.id
_entity.type
_entity.pdbx_description
1 polymer ?
#
loop_
_entity_poly.entity_id
_entity_poly.type
_entity_poly.pdbx_seq_one_letter_code
_entity_poly.pdbx_strand_id
1 'polypeptide(L)' 'LVYDLGVDDYVNFLCSINYTEKAIRAIIRRTVGCSTRGNQPGNLNYPSFATVFDTRASNLSTFFIRTVTN' A
#
# COMPACT_ATOMS: atom_id res chain seq x y z
N LEU A 1 -21.79 -1.21 -0.49
CA LEU A 1 -20.52 -1.96 -0.37
C LEU A 1 -19.41 -1.22 -1.08
N VAL A 2 -18.50 -0.61 -0.32
CA VAL A 2 -17.37 0.17 -0.82
C VAL A 2 -16.08 -0.21 -0.09
N TYR A 3 -14.94 -0.03 -0.75
CA TYR A 3 -13.62 -0.21 -0.14
C TYR A 3 -13.08 1.18 0.22
N ASP A 4 -13.39 1.65 1.42
CA ASP A 4 -12.99 2.99 1.86
C ASP A 4 -11.49 3.09 2.10
N LEU A 5 -10.93 4.26 1.75
CA LEU A 5 -9.53 4.63 1.91
C LEU A 5 -9.41 6.13 2.20
N GLY A 6 -8.53 6.49 3.14
CA GLY A 6 -8.14 7.86 3.43
C GLY A 6 -6.75 8.21 2.90
N VAL A 7 -6.36 9.48 3.03
CA VAL A 7 -5.03 9.96 2.62
C VAL A 7 -3.90 9.23 3.35
N ASP A 8 -4.10 8.89 4.63
CA ASP A 8 -3.08 8.17 5.41
C ASP A 8 -2.84 6.74 4.91
N ASP A 9 -3.85 6.07 4.34
CA ASP A 9 -3.68 4.76 3.72
C ASP A 9 -2.79 4.85 2.48
N TYR A 10 -2.95 5.90 1.68
CA TYR A 10 -2.05 6.18 0.55
C TYR A 10 -0.64 6.54 1.01
N VAL A 11 -0.49 7.30 2.11
CA VAL A 11 0.84 7.57 2.69
C VAL A 11 1.50 6.26 3.13
N ASN A 12 0.77 5.38 3.82
CA ASN A 12 1.28 4.07 4.24
C ASN A 12 1.68 3.21 3.04
N PHE A 13 0.88 3.23 1.98
CA PHE A 13 1.20 2.55 0.72
C PHE A 13 2.48 3.11 0.10
N LEU A 14 2.62 4.44 -0.04
CA LEU A 14 3.83 5.06 -0.59
C LEU A 14 5.07 4.76 0.25
N CYS A 15 4.96 4.79 1.58
CA CYS A 15 6.05 4.36 2.48
C CYS A 15 6.43 2.90 2.22
N SER A 16 5.46 2.00 2.01
CA SER A 16 5.72 0.57 1.81
C SER A 16 6.45 0.22 0.51
N ILE A 17 6.34 1.08 -0.51
CA ILE A 17 7.05 0.94 -1.79
C ILE A 17 8.32 1.81 -1.83
N ASN A 18 8.85 2.19 -0.67
CA ASN A 18 10.12 2.92 -0.49
C ASN A 18 10.16 4.31 -1.14
N TYR A 19 9.03 5.02 -1.22
CA TYR A 19 9.08 6.45 -1.54
C TYR A 19 9.74 7.22 -0.41
N THR A 20 10.60 8.19 -0.75
CA THR A 20 11.21 9.06 0.26
C THR A 20 10.18 10.02 0.86
N GLU A 21 10.33 10.35 2.14
CA GLU A 21 9.48 11.34 2.82
C GLU A 21 9.48 12.69 2.10
N LYS A 22 10.60 13.06 1.45
CA LYS A 22 10.69 14.26 0.61
C LYS A 22 9.78 14.18 -0.62
N ALA A 23 9.75 13.04 -1.32
CA ALA A 23 8.88 12.83 -2.47
C ALA A 23 7.41 12.82 -2.05
N ILE A 24 7.09 12.12 -0.96
CA ILE A 24 5.74 12.09 -0.43
C ILE A 24 5.30 13.52 -0.05
N ARG A 25 6.13 14.26 0.70
CA ARG A 25 5.87 15.66 1.07
C ARG A 25 5.58 16.56 -0.13
N ALA A 26 6.24 16.34 -1.27
CA ALA A 26 5.97 17.10 -2.49
C ALA A 26 4.56 16.83 -3.05
N ILE A 27 4.04 15.60 -2.90
CA ILE A 27 2.71 15.18 -3.37
C ILE A 27 1.61 15.71 -2.45
N ILE A 28 1.69 15.37 -1.15
CA ILE A 28 0.62 15.65 -0.18
C ILE A 28 0.76 17.00 0.54
N ARG A 29 1.87 17.72 0.31
CA ARG A 29 2.17 19.04 0.89
C ARG A 29 2.17 19.09 2.43
N ARG A 30 2.35 17.95 3.10
CA ARG A 30 2.49 17.82 4.56
C ARG A 30 3.70 16.95 4.91
N THR A 31 4.28 17.18 6.08
CA THR A 31 5.35 16.34 6.62
C THR A 31 4.79 15.00 7.05
N VAL A 32 5.47 13.91 6.71
CA VAL A 32 5.11 12.55 7.10
C VAL A 32 6.35 11.80 7.55
N GLY A 33 6.18 10.88 8.50
CA GLY A 33 7.23 9.95 8.92
C GLY A 33 6.89 8.54 8.45
N CYS A 34 7.81 7.88 7.77
CA CYS A 34 7.66 6.49 7.32
C CYS A 34 8.27 5.46 8.30
N SER A 35 8.99 5.90 9.34
CA SER A 35 9.74 5.01 10.25
C SER A 35 8.91 3.94 10.96
N THR A 36 7.62 4.21 11.20
CA THR A 36 6.67 3.27 11.82
C THR A 36 5.51 2.90 10.90
N ARG A 37 5.54 3.35 9.64
CA ARG A 37 4.47 3.17 8.65
C ARG A 37 4.94 2.20 7.57
N GLY A 38 4.25 1.08 7.41
CA GLY A 38 4.60 0.09 6.40
C GLY A 38 3.67 -1.11 6.45
N ASN A 39 2.52 -0.99 5.80
CA ASN A 39 1.73 -2.17 5.45
C ASN A 39 2.33 -2.81 4.20
N GLN A 40 2.06 -4.09 3.93
CA GLN A 40 2.43 -4.67 2.64
C GLN A 40 1.79 -3.85 1.51
N PRO A 41 2.51 -3.52 0.42
CA PRO A 41 1.97 -2.75 -0.70
C PRO A 41 0.67 -3.33 -1.26
N GLY A 42 0.56 -4.66 -1.26
CA GLY A 42 -0.63 -5.38 -1.71
C GLY A 42 -1.87 -5.17 -0.84
N ASN A 43 -1.75 -4.65 0.38
CA ASN A 43 -2.85 -4.51 1.34
C ASN A 43 -3.56 -3.15 1.30
N LEU A 44 -3.26 -2.29 0.31
CA LEU A 44 -4.12 -1.13 0.04
C LEU A 44 -5.55 -1.60 -0.22
N ASN A 45 -6.54 -0.99 0.43
CA ASN A 45 -7.95 -1.39 0.36
C ASN A 45 -8.60 -1.05 -0.99
N TYR A 46 -8.10 -1.66 -2.07
CA TYR A 46 -8.46 -1.39 -3.45
C TYR A 46 -9.37 -2.50 -3.98
N PRO A 47 -10.40 -2.20 -4.81
CA PRO A 47 -11.40 -3.16 -5.30
C PRO A 47 -10.88 -4.12 -6.38
N SER A 48 -9.57 -4.42 -6.38
CA SER A 48 -8.94 -5.38 -7.26
C SER A 48 -7.71 -6.02 -6.60
N PHE A 49 -7.29 -7.15 -7.13
CA PHE A 49 -6.12 -7.90 -6.68
C PHE A 49 -5.14 -8.03 -7.84
N ALA A 50 -3.85 -7.75 -7.59
CA ALA A 50 -2.79 -7.91 -8.56
C ALA A 50 -1.51 -8.38 -7.85
N THR A 51 -0.83 -9.37 -8.42
CA THR A 51 0.44 -9.89 -7.91
C THR A 51 1.37 -10.17 -9.08
N VAL A 52 2.67 -10.00 -8.87
CA VAL A 52 3.71 -10.40 -9.81
C VAL A 52 4.56 -11.46 -9.14
N PHE A 53 4.60 -12.63 -9.75
CA PHE A 53 5.40 -13.77 -9.29
C PHE A 53 6.67 -13.88 -10.13
N ASP A 54 7.82 -14.12 -9.48
CA ASP A 54 9.06 -14.38 -10.20
C ASP A 54 8.97 -15.76 -10.89
N THR A 55 9.08 -15.76 -12.22
CA THR A 55 9.05 -16.97 -13.05
C THR A 55 10.12 -18.01 -12.71
N ARG A 56 11.19 -17.61 -12.02
CA ARG A 56 12.30 -18.50 -11.61
C ARG A 56 12.04 -19.20 -10.28
N ALA A 57 11.06 -18.73 -9.51
CA ALA A 57 10.76 -19.29 -8.19
C ALA A 57 9.58 -20.27 -8.28
N SER A 58 9.64 -21.35 -7.50
CA SER A 58 8.60 -22.37 -7.41
C SER A 58 7.80 -22.24 -6.12
N ASN A 59 6.56 -22.75 -6.13
CA ASN A 59 5.64 -22.75 -4.98
C ASN A 59 5.35 -21.36 -4.38
N LEU A 60 5.09 -20.38 -5.25
CA LEU A 60 4.78 -19.02 -4.84
C LEU A 60 3.31 -18.88 -4.41
N SER A 61 3.10 -18.19 -3.30
CA SER A 61 1.77 -17.79 -2.84
C SER A 61 1.83 -16.40 -2.23
N THR A 62 0.70 -15.70 -2.23
CA THR A 62 0.53 -14.41 -1.57
C THR A 62 -0.91 -14.29 -1.10
N PHE A 63 -1.16 -13.37 -0.18
CA PHE A 63 -2.50 -13.07 0.30
C PHE A 63 -2.70 -11.56 0.38
N PHE A 64 -3.96 -11.15 0.36
CA PHE A 64 -4.37 -9.75 0.40
C PHE A 64 -5.45 -9.56 1.46
N ILE A 65 -5.35 -8.48 2.23
CA ILE A 65 -6.36 -8.11 3.24
C ILE A 65 -7.15 -6.90 2.73
N ARG A 66 -8.48 -6.97 2.81
CA ARG A 66 -9.41 -5.91 2.43
C ARG A 66 -10.55 -5.77 3.44
N THR A 67 -11.06 -4.56 3.57
CA THR A 67 -12.23 -4.24 4.40
C THR A 67 -13.30 -3.63 3.51
N VAL A 68 -14.53 -4.15 3.60
CA VAL A 68 -15.68 -3.63 2.86
C VAL A 68 -16.70 -3.04 3.85
N THR A 69 -17.17 -1.83 3.57
CA THR A 69 -18.19 -1.09 4.35
C THR A 69 -19.49 -1.03 3.55
N ASN A 70 -20.66 -0.95 4.22
CA ASN A 70 -21.97 -0.89 3.53
C ASN A 70 -22.23 0.51 2.95
#